data_AF-A0A5R2MTH7-F1
#
_entry.id   AF-A0A5R2MTH7-F1
#
_cell.length_a   1.000
_cell.length_b   1.000
_cell.length_c   1.000
_cell.angle_alpha   90.00
_cell.angle_beta   90.00
_cell.angle_gamma   90.00
#
_symmetry.space_group_name_H-M   'P 1'
#
loop_
_entity.id
_entity.type
_entity.pdbx_description
1 polymer ?
#
loop_
_entity_poly.entity_id
_entity_poly.type
_entity_poly.pdbx_seq_one_letter_code
_entity_poly.pdbx_strand_id
1 'polypeptide(L)'
;GEEKQISARLLEAERRNLAIYGFGIKGFTLSMIETAIEVTDGRVPASVIAEILDAGREMLRHPIEPLPHARETVEKLAGTFRLVLITKGDLFDQERKLV
;
A
#
# COMPACT_ATOMS: atom_id res chain seq x y z
N GLY A 1 15.70 -18.33 6.25
CA GLY A 1 15.80 -17.29 7.29
C GLY A 1 14.42 -16.89 7.70
N GLU A 2 14.25 -16.56 8.98
CA GLU A 2 12.97 -16.18 9.61
C GLU A 2 12.26 -15.04 8.84
N GLU A 3 13.02 -14.05 8.38
CA GLU A 3 12.53 -12.95 7.53
C GLU A 3 11.75 -13.44 6.29
N LYS A 4 12.27 -14.44 5.57
CA LYS A 4 11.58 -15.00 4.38
C LYS A 4 10.25 -15.66 4.74
N GLN A 5 10.14 -16.25 5.93
CA GLN A 5 8.91 -16.89 6.39
C GLN A 5 7.87 -15.84 6.79
N ILE A 6 8.29 -14.76 7.45
CA ILE A 6 7.42 -13.62 7.79
C ILE A 6 6.90 -12.97 6.51
N SER A 7 7.76 -12.68 5.55
CA SER A 7 7.36 -12.10 4.26
C SER A 7 6.39 -13.01 3.48
N ALA A 8 6.58 -14.32 3.54
CA ALA A 8 5.66 -15.27 2.92
C ALA A 8 4.28 -15.25 3.59
N ARG A 9 4.22 -15.24 4.93
CA ARG A 9 2.95 -15.15 5.67
C ARG A 9 2.22 -13.83 5.43
N LEU A 10 2.96 -12.73 5.38
CA LEU A 10 2.39 -11.42 5.03
C LEU A 10 1.77 -11.43 3.64
N LEU A 11 2.47 -12.01 2.65
CA LEU A 11 1.94 -12.13 1.29
C LEU A 11 0.68 -13.00 1.23
N GLU A 12 0.62 -14.07 2.02
CA GLU A 12 -0.58 -14.91 2.14
C GLU A 12 -1.75 -14.14 2.75
N ALA A 13 -1.51 -13.42 3.86
CA ALA A 13 -2.52 -12.58 4.50
C ALA A 13 -3.04 -11.49 3.54
N GLU A 14 -2.16 -10.78 2.84
CA GLU A 14 -2.55 -9.77 1.85
C GLU A 14 -3.40 -10.36 0.73
N ARG A 15 -3.06 -11.55 0.23
CA ARG A 15 -3.85 -12.24 -0.80
C ARG A 15 -5.24 -12.64 -0.32
N ARG A 16 -5.37 -13.17 0.90
CA ARG A 16 -6.69 -13.48 1.50
C ARG A 16 -7.53 -12.21 1.66
N ASN A 17 -6.89 -11.14 2.12
CA ASN A 17 -7.55 -9.89 2.46
C ASN A 17 -7.86 -9.00 1.26
N LEU A 18 -7.29 -9.30 0.09
CA LEU A 18 -7.50 -8.52 -1.12
C LEU A 18 -8.98 -8.38 -1.49
N ALA A 19 -9.78 -9.43 -1.28
CA ALA A 19 -11.22 -9.41 -1.55
C ALA A 19 -12.02 -8.53 -0.58
N ILE A 20 -11.48 -8.25 0.61
CA ILE A 20 -12.15 -7.51 1.69
C ILE A 20 -11.72 -6.05 1.68
N TYR A 21 -10.42 -5.79 1.65
CA TYR A 21 -9.85 -4.45 1.78
C TYR A 21 -9.45 -3.82 0.45
N GLY A 22 -9.42 -4.59 -0.64
CA GLY A 22 -8.91 -4.12 -1.93
C GLY A 22 -7.40 -3.88 -1.91
N PHE A 23 -6.90 -3.23 -2.97
CA PHE A 23 -5.48 -2.85 -3.05
C PHE A 23 -5.24 -1.51 -2.34
N GLY A 24 -4.09 -1.36 -1.70
CA GLY A 24 -3.63 -0.08 -1.15
C GLY A 24 -2.98 -0.22 0.21
N ILE A 25 -2.43 0.88 0.69
CA ILE A 25 -1.64 0.93 1.93
C ILE A 25 -2.48 0.51 3.13
N LYS A 26 -3.75 0.92 3.20
CA LYS A 26 -4.66 0.57 4.31
C LYS A 26 -4.84 -0.95 4.46
N GLY A 27 -5.14 -1.63 3.35
CA GLY A 27 -5.31 -3.10 3.33
C GLY A 27 -4.00 -3.82 3.66
N PHE A 28 -2.87 -3.28 3.19
CA PHE A 28 -1.55 -3.79 3.53
C PHE A 28 -1.24 -3.63 5.03
N THR A 29 -1.53 -2.47 5.63
CA THR A 29 -1.36 -2.23 7.07
C THR A 29 -2.21 -3.17 7.92
N LEU A 30 -3.48 -3.39 7.55
CA LEU A 30 -4.34 -4.35 8.24
C LEU A 30 -3.79 -5.78 8.13
N SER A 31 -3.25 -6.15 6.96
CA SER A 31 -2.63 -7.47 6.74
C SER A 31 -1.34 -7.63 7.55
N MET A 32 -0.56 -6.55 7.75
CA MET A 32 0.61 -6.56 8.66
C MET A 32 0.19 -6.81 10.11
N ILE A 33 -0.87 -6.15 10.59
CA ILE A 33 -1.41 -6.35 11.94
C ILE A 33 -1.87 -7.80 12.13
N GLU A 34 -2.66 -8.33 11.19
CA GLU A 34 -3.12 -9.72 11.21
C GLU A 34 -1.95 -10.70 11.22
N THR A 35 -0.96 -10.48 10.35
CA THR A 35 0.25 -11.31 10.30
C THR A 35 1.00 -11.28 11.63
N ALA A 36 1.15 -10.10 12.26
CA ALA A 36 1.81 -9.97 13.56
C ALA A 36 1.06 -10.73 14.67
N ILE A 37 -0.27 -10.71 14.65
CA ILE A 37 -1.10 -11.50 15.57
C ILE A 37 -0.89 -12.99 15.32
N GLU A 38 -0.92 -13.45 14.07
CA GLU A 38 -0.79 -14.87 13.71
C GLU A 38 0.60 -15.45 14.04
N VAL A 39 1.69 -14.73 13.74
CA VAL A 39 3.05 -15.24 13.99
C VAL A 39 3.44 -15.27 15.46
N THR A 40 2.70 -14.54 16.31
CA THR A 40 2.93 -14.48 17.77
C THR A 40 1.94 -15.30 18.57
N ASP A 41 1.02 -16.03 17.91
CA ASP A 41 -0.13 -16.70 18.53
C ASP A 41 -0.96 -15.75 19.42
N GLY A 42 -1.19 -14.52 18.94
CA GLY A 42 -1.97 -13.50 19.66
C GLY A 42 -1.23 -12.81 20.80
N ARG A 43 0.08 -13.04 20.95
CA ARG A 43 0.91 -12.44 22.02
C ARG A 43 1.70 -11.21 21.58
N VAL A 44 1.39 -10.66 20.41
CA VAL A 44 2.02 -9.44 19.91
C VAL A 44 1.83 -8.29 20.90
N PRO A 45 2.91 -7.59 21.32
CA PRO A 45 2.79 -6.41 22.17
C PRO A 45 2.00 -5.30 21.48
N ALA A 46 1.21 -4.55 22.25
CA ALA A 46 0.48 -3.40 21.72
C ALA A 46 1.39 -2.33 21.09
N SER A 47 2.64 -2.21 21.57
CA SER A 47 3.64 -1.31 20.99
C SER A 47 3.99 -1.67 19.54
N VAL A 48 4.10 -2.96 19.22
CA VAL A 48 4.37 -3.42 17.85
C VAL A 48 3.20 -3.11 16.92
N ILE A 49 1.96 -3.26 17.40
CA ILE A 49 0.78 -2.84 16.64
C ILE A 49 0.79 -1.33 16.38
N ALA A 50 1.18 -0.52 17.38
CA ALA A 50 1.31 0.92 17.23
C ALA A 50 2.38 1.29 16.19
N GLU A 51 3.54 0.62 16.20
CA GLU A 51 4.61 0.79 15.19
C GLU A 51 4.12 0.46 13.78
N ILE A 52 3.36 -0.62 13.60
CA ILE A 52 2.77 -0.99 12.31
C ILE A 52 1.79 0.09 11.83
N LEU A 53 0.96 0.62 12.73
CA LEU A 53 0.02 1.70 12.41
C LEU A 53 0.74 2.98 12.00
N ASP A 54 1.82 3.34 12.69
CA ASP A 54 2.60 4.53 12.39
C ASP A 54 3.34 4.39 11.05
N ALA A 55 3.91 3.22 10.76
CA ALA A 55 4.46 2.91 9.43
C ALA A 55 3.40 3.02 8.33
N GLY A 56 2.19 2.50 8.57
CA GLY A 56 1.05 2.65 7.65
C GLY A 56 0.70 4.12 7.36
N ARG A 57 0.65 4.95 8.40
CA ARG A 57 0.38 6.39 8.28
C ARG A 57 1.49 7.14 7.57
N GLU A 58 2.75 6.76 7.81
CA GLU A 58 3.91 7.33 7.13
C GLU A 58 3.84 7.03 5.62
N MET A 59 3.59 5.77 5.24
CA MET A 59 3.41 5.37 3.84
C MET A 59 2.29 6.18 3.16
N LEU A 60 1.17 6.44 3.85
CA LEU A 60 0.09 7.27 3.31
C LEU A 60 0.47 8.75 3.14
N ARG A 61 1.40 9.27 3.93
CA ARG A 61 1.84 10.67 3.88
C ARG A 61 3.02 10.88 2.95
N HIS A 62 3.71 9.81 2.54
CA HIS A 62 4.89 9.91 1.71
C HIS A 62 4.59 10.70 0.43
N PRO A 63 5.40 11.71 0.08
CA PRO A 63 5.20 12.46 -1.15
C PRO A 63 5.29 11.55 -2.36
N ILE A 64 4.45 11.84 -3.35
CA ILE A 64 4.43 11.12 -4.61
C ILE A 64 5.31 11.90 -5.58
N GLU A 65 6.44 11.30 -5.92
CA GLU A 65 7.35 11.86 -6.91
C GLU A 65 7.06 11.21 -8.27
N PRO A 66 6.74 12.00 -9.32
CA PRO A 66 6.64 11.46 -10.66
C PRO A 66 7.95 10.82 -11.09
N LEU A 67 7.88 9.70 -11.81
CA LEU A 67 9.05 9.12 -12.45
C LEU A 67 9.72 10.12 -13.40
N PRO A 68 11.04 10.02 -13.61
CA PRO A 68 11.74 10.86 -14.59
C PRO A 68 11.00 10.89 -15.93
N HIS A 69 10.83 12.08 -16.50
CA HIS A 69 10.14 12.34 -17.78
C HIS A 69 8.64 12.00 -17.84
N ALA A 70 8.03 11.48 -16.76
CA ALA A 70 6.60 11.14 -16.77
C ALA A 70 5.73 12.38 -17.00
N ARG A 71 6.02 13.48 -16.30
CA ARG A 71 5.32 14.77 -16.45
C ARG A 71 5.43 15.29 -17.88
N GLU A 72 6.67 15.41 -18.40
CA GLU A 72 6.95 15.91 -19.74
C GLU A 72 6.21 15.11 -20.82
N THR A 73 6.17 13.78 -20.66
CA THR A 73 5.52 12.87 -21.62
C THR A 73 4.00 13.06 -21.60
N VAL A 74 3.39 13.13 -20.42
CA VAL A 74 1.94 13.35 -20.28
C VAL A 74 1.55 14.71 -20.86
N GLU A 75 2.32 15.77 -20.58
CA GLU A 75 2.08 17.12 -21.11
C GLU A 75 2.16 17.16 -22.64
N LYS A 76 3.16 16.50 -23.26
CA LYS A 76 3.28 16.41 -24.72
C LYS A 76 2.14 15.66 -25.38
N LEU A 77 1.62 14.61 -24.76
CA LEU A 77 0.55 13.78 -25.35
C LEU A 77 -0.85 14.37 -25.15
N ALA A 78 -1.08 15.10 -24.05
CA ALA A 78 -2.39 15.67 -23.72
C ALA A 78 -2.91 16.67 -24.77
N GLY A 79 -2.02 17.31 -25.53
CA GLY A 79 -2.40 18.24 -26.61
C GLY A 79 -2.97 17.56 -27.87
N THR A 80 -2.73 16.26 -28.04
CA THR A 80 -3.05 15.52 -29.27
C THR A 80 -3.99 14.34 -29.02
N PHE A 81 -3.95 13.75 -27.83
CA PHE A 81 -4.66 12.54 -27.49
C PHE A 81 -5.51 12.70 -26.23
N ARG A 82 -6.64 11.98 -26.18
CA ARG A 82 -7.38 11.78 -24.94
C ARG A 82 -6.60 10.81 -24.05
N LEU A 83 -6.15 11.28 -22.90
CA LEU A 83 -5.46 10.46 -21.91
C LEU A 83 -6.43 9.94 -20.85
N VAL A 84 -6.22 8.70 -20.39
CA VAL A 84 -6.99 8.07 -19.31
C VAL A 84 -6.00 7.44 -18.33
N LEU A 85 -6.11 7.79 -17.04
CA LEU A 85 -5.35 7.11 -15.99
C LEU A 85 -6.15 5.92 -15.49
N ILE A 86 -5.60 4.71 -15.68
CA ILE A 86 -6.18 3.47 -15.18
C ILE A 86 -5.25 2.93 -14.09
N THR A 87 -5.77 2.83 -12.86
CA THR A 87 -5.00 2.42 -11.69
C THR A 87 -5.81 1.45 -10.83
N LYS A 88 -5.13 0.62 -10.03
CA LYS A 88 -5.75 -0.30 -9.08
C LYS A 88 -5.59 0.26 -7.66
N GLY A 89 -6.59 0.06 -6.82
CA GLY A 89 -6.57 0.38 -5.38
C GLY A 89 -7.52 1.48 -4.96
N ASP A 90 -7.41 1.87 -3.68
CA ASP A 90 -8.29 2.82 -3.01
C ASP A 90 -8.41 4.16 -3.75
N LEU A 91 -9.65 4.61 -3.97
CA LEU A 91 -9.97 5.81 -4.75
C LEU A 91 -9.38 7.09 -4.13
N PHE A 92 -9.46 7.25 -2.81
CA PHE A 92 -8.93 8.42 -2.11
C PHE A 92 -7.40 8.49 -2.16
N ASP A 93 -6.73 7.32 -2.06
CA ASP A 93 -5.28 7.25 -2.18
C ASP A 93 -4.80 7.56 -3.61
N GLN A 94 -5.62 7.26 -4.62
CA GLN A 94 -5.31 7.54 -6.03
C GLN A 94 -5.63 8.98 -6.43
N GLU A 95 -6.72 9.56 -5.91
CA GLU A 95 -7.04 10.98 -6.10
C GLU A 95 -5.95 11.88 -5.50
N ARG A 96 -5.40 11.54 -4.33
CA ARG A 96 -4.26 12.26 -3.73
C ARG A 96 -2.98 12.25 -4.57
N LYS A 97 -2.85 11.38 -5.58
CA LYS A 97 -1.71 11.40 -6.51
C LYS A 97 -1.85 12.42 -7.63
N LEU A 98 -3.06 12.97 -7.81
CA LEU A 98 -3.41 13.88 -8.89
C LEU A 98 -3.46 15.35 -8.44
N VAL A 99 -3.45 15.61 -7.12
CA VAL A 99 -3.47 16.94 -6.51
C VAL A 99 -2.10 17.27 -5.92
#